data_AF-A0A7C6XCC3-F1
#
_entry.id   AF-A0A7C6XCC3-F1
#
_cell.length_a   1.000
_cell.length_b   1.000
_cell.length_c   1.000
_cell.angle_alpha   90.00
_cell.angle_beta   90.00
_cell.angle_gamma   90.00
#
_symmetry.space_group_name_H-M   'P 1'
#
loop_
_entity.id
_entity.type
_entity.pdbx_description
1 polymer ?
#
loop_
_entity_poly.entity_id
_entity_poly.type
_entity_poly.pdbx_seq_one_letter_code
_entity_poly.pdbx_strand_id
1 'polypeptide(L)'
;MAHSAKRCRLASWHFPLIALLLLGSAARISAQAQKVVAIEVKGNSSISTEAILSALRTAIGADLSQQQVDEDRRSLERLGFFHEVTTYVEPAPGGVKVVFAVVEHPKVTAIEITGNTKVPEAELRKVMLTQEGSVFSEAALEKDIAAIHKLYREQGYALARVTDECAITPEGTLKIPIAEGWIEAINVHGNKKTKTRIILREMETKPGDVFDARQLQKDLMRLRNLDYFEMLDFQPADASEPGKVVLDVNVREKKTGTVSVGLGYSSRERLVGFADITEHNFRGVGQQIGLRWEAGQFTNRSGYEFSFADPWMLGKRTSLGFQLYNRTTNRPLLSNVVLNNAVQEINTWVFERRKGLGVSVGKPAGEFTRLLLDLRSDDVLYSTVPGYLDADQDAALTEQVLRLSDGRVTSATLRGVRDTRDLAINPHRGSFYSVSTELAGGPLGGTWSFGKVGVDLRRYFPIGKAKPDGSNQMVLATRLMAGASVGKMPLSEHYWLGGAETLRGYREDEFNGTRMLLLSTEFRVPLGTSLQGVTFFDYGYAWPRNQGLRLGELKPAVGLGLRVITPLGPLRLDYGFGADGGRSHFSIGHVF
;
A
#
# COMPACT_ATOMS: atom_id res chain seq x y z
N MET A 1 36.31 -12.43 -12.61
CA MET A 1 37.30 -13.50 -12.89
C MET A 1 36.74 -14.34 -14.02
N ALA A 2 37.54 -14.52 -15.08
CA ALA A 2 37.17 -15.23 -16.29
C ALA A 2 37.31 -16.75 -16.13
N HIS A 3 36.40 -17.50 -16.76
CA HIS A 3 36.37 -18.94 -17.09
C HIS A 3 34.90 -19.42 -16.92
N SER A 4 34.28 -20.21 -17.77
CA SER A 4 34.66 -20.94 -18.98
C SER A 4 33.33 -21.40 -19.60
N ALA A 5 33.01 -20.93 -20.81
CA ALA A 5 31.81 -21.37 -21.53
C ALA A 5 32.09 -22.76 -22.13
N LYS A 6 31.54 -23.80 -21.50
CA LYS A 6 31.54 -25.16 -22.05
C LYS A 6 30.54 -25.22 -23.21
N ARG A 7 31.05 -25.30 -24.44
CA ARG A 7 30.26 -25.62 -25.63
C ARG A 7 29.79 -27.08 -25.57
N CYS A 8 28.51 -27.27 -25.87
CA CYS A 8 27.87 -28.59 -26.03
C CYS A 8 28.45 -29.33 -27.25
N ARG A 9 28.61 -30.65 -27.09
CA ARG A 9 29.21 -31.56 -28.07
C ARG A 9 28.18 -31.99 -29.12
N LEU A 10 28.51 -31.83 -30.40
CA LEU A 10 27.89 -32.55 -31.51
C LEU A 10 28.60 -33.90 -31.70
N ALA A 11 27.81 -34.96 -31.88
CA ALA A 11 28.30 -36.32 -32.05
C ALA A 11 29.06 -36.46 -33.38
N SER A 12 30.29 -36.97 -33.30
CA SER A 12 31.21 -37.17 -34.42
C SER A 12 30.98 -38.51 -35.12
N TRP A 13 30.75 -38.50 -36.43
CA TRP A 13 30.90 -39.67 -37.30
C TRP A 13 32.30 -39.66 -37.95
N HIS A 14 32.99 -40.80 -37.94
CA HIS A 14 34.34 -40.98 -38.50
C HIS A 14 34.28 -41.72 -39.84
N PHE A 15 34.92 -41.17 -40.88
CA PHE A 15 35.42 -41.91 -42.04
C PHE A 15 36.84 -41.40 -42.40
N PRO A 16 37.74 -42.25 -42.93
CA PRO A 16 39.18 -42.01 -42.90
C PRO A 16 39.67 -41.16 -44.06
N LEU A 17 40.55 -40.19 -43.77
CA LEU A 17 41.32 -39.44 -44.77
C LEU A 17 42.65 -40.17 -45.05
N ILE A 18 42.87 -40.52 -46.32
CA ILE A 18 44.15 -40.98 -46.84
C ILE A 18 45.07 -39.74 -46.99
N ALA A 19 46.20 -39.74 -46.28
CA ALA A 19 47.23 -38.72 -46.41
C ALA A 19 48.30 -39.17 -47.43
N LEU A 20 48.35 -38.50 -48.58
CA LEU A 20 49.43 -38.64 -49.55
C LEU A 20 50.38 -37.45 -49.40
N LEU A 21 51.61 -37.72 -48.95
CA LEU A 21 52.71 -36.74 -48.91
C LEU A 21 53.25 -36.51 -50.33
N LEU A 22 53.27 -35.25 -50.78
CA LEU A 22 54.10 -34.81 -51.90
C LEU A 22 54.81 -33.49 -51.54
N LEU A 23 56.13 -33.59 -51.43
CA LEU A 23 57.08 -32.48 -51.41
C LEU A 23 57.06 -31.78 -52.77
N GLY A 24 56.75 -30.49 -52.80
CA GLY A 24 56.72 -29.66 -54.00
C GLY A 24 57.44 -28.33 -53.78
N SER A 25 58.52 -28.16 -54.52
CA SER A 25 59.43 -27.01 -54.59
C SER A 25 58.71 -25.67 -54.77
N ALA A 26 59.11 -24.66 -54.00
CA ALA A 26 58.61 -23.29 -54.10
C ALA A 26 59.11 -22.62 -55.40
N ALA A 27 58.35 -22.77 -56.48
CA ALA A 27 58.39 -21.84 -57.60
C ALA A 27 57.51 -20.63 -57.22
N ARG A 28 58.11 -19.44 -57.14
CA ARG A 28 57.35 -18.18 -57.05
C ARG A 28 56.63 -17.96 -58.38
N ILE A 29 55.39 -18.43 -58.45
CA ILE A 29 54.44 -18.05 -59.49
C ILE A 29 53.99 -16.62 -59.15
N SER A 30 54.19 -15.71 -60.10
CA SER A 30 53.50 -14.41 -60.09
C SER A 30 52.00 -14.68 -59.93
N ALA A 31 51.42 -14.26 -58.80
CA ALA A 31 49.98 -14.34 -58.57
C ALA A 31 49.29 -13.40 -59.57
N GLN A 32 49.01 -13.92 -60.76
CA GLN A 32 48.16 -13.25 -61.72
C GLN A 32 46.81 -13.05 -61.03
N ALA A 33 46.37 -11.80 -60.87
CA ALA A 33 45.10 -11.47 -60.25
C ALA A 33 43.99 -12.26 -60.98
N GLN A 34 43.48 -13.29 -60.31
CA GLN A 34 42.45 -14.15 -60.88
C GLN A 34 41.14 -13.37 -60.80
N LYS A 35 40.54 -13.07 -61.96
CA LYS A 35 39.25 -12.38 -61.98
C LYS A 35 38.12 -13.34 -61.66
N VAL A 36 37.17 -12.88 -60.84
CA VAL A 36 35.93 -13.61 -60.57
C VAL A 36 35.05 -13.52 -61.83
N VAL A 37 34.89 -14.63 -62.54
CA VAL A 37 34.07 -14.67 -63.77
C VAL A 37 32.66 -15.19 -63.53
N ALA A 38 32.45 -15.91 -62.42
CA ALA A 38 31.13 -16.40 -62.01
C ALA A 38 31.07 -16.60 -60.49
N ILE A 39 29.87 -16.45 -59.93
CA ILE A 39 29.56 -16.79 -58.54
C ILE A 39 28.41 -17.80 -58.59
N GLU A 40 28.58 -18.94 -57.93
CA GLU A 40 27.59 -20.02 -57.90
C GLU A 40 27.20 -20.31 -56.46
N VAL A 41 25.90 -20.46 -56.21
CA VAL A 41 25.37 -20.90 -54.91
C VAL A 41 24.81 -22.31 -55.07
N LYS A 42 25.20 -23.23 -54.18
CA LYS A 42 24.75 -24.62 -54.18
C LYS A 42 24.14 -24.99 -52.84
N GLY A 43 23.11 -25.84 -52.85
CA GLY A 43 22.49 -26.38 -51.62
C GLY A 43 21.36 -25.51 -51.05
N ASN A 44 21.07 -24.35 -51.64
CA ASN A 44 19.87 -23.58 -51.32
C ASN A 44 18.63 -24.19 -51.99
N SER A 45 17.50 -24.14 -51.29
CA SER A 45 16.22 -24.71 -51.75
C SER A 45 15.05 -23.78 -51.45
N SER A 46 15.04 -23.19 -50.25
CA SER A 46 13.98 -22.34 -49.73
C SER A 46 14.35 -20.86 -49.83
N ILE A 47 15.64 -20.55 -49.76
CA ILE A 47 16.16 -19.20 -49.99
C ILE A 47 16.58 -19.09 -51.45
N SER A 48 16.05 -18.09 -52.16
CA SER A 48 16.40 -17.85 -53.57
C SER A 48 17.88 -17.51 -53.72
N THR A 49 18.50 -17.99 -54.80
CA THR A 49 19.91 -17.72 -55.11
C THR A 49 20.18 -16.22 -55.20
N GLU A 50 19.26 -15.43 -55.75
CA GLU A 50 19.36 -13.97 -55.85
C GLU A 50 19.46 -13.29 -54.48
N ALA A 51 18.70 -13.76 -53.49
CA ALA A 51 18.76 -13.24 -52.12
C ALA A 51 20.12 -13.51 -51.47
N ILE A 52 20.69 -14.70 -51.71
CA ILE A 52 22.02 -15.06 -51.21
C ILE A 52 23.08 -14.19 -51.89
N LEU A 53 23.02 -14.06 -53.22
CA LEU A 53 23.93 -13.21 -53.99
C LEU A 53 23.89 -11.74 -53.56
N SER A 54 22.71 -11.22 -53.17
CA SER A 54 22.56 -9.84 -52.69
C SER A 54 23.26 -9.56 -51.35
N ALA A 55 23.55 -10.60 -50.58
CA ALA A 55 24.28 -10.50 -49.32
C ALA A 55 25.81 -10.57 -49.50
N LEU A 56 26.29 -10.88 -50.71
CA LEU A 56 27.71 -10.98 -51.03
C LEU A 56 28.24 -9.63 -51.52
N ARG A 57 29.50 -9.33 -51.19
CA ARG A 57 30.22 -8.18 -51.76
C ARG A 57 31.17 -8.58 -52.87
N THR A 58 31.54 -9.86 -52.96
CA THR A 58 32.27 -10.43 -54.10
C THR A 58 31.45 -10.20 -55.37
N ALA A 59 32.05 -9.57 -56.37
CA ALA A 59 31.38 -9.20 -57.61
C ALA A 59 32.06 -9.80 -58.83
N ILE A 60 31.25 -10.14 -59.84
CA ILE A 60 31.73 -10.62 -61.14
C ILE A 60 32.53 -9.49 -61.81
N GLY A 61 33.73 -9.81 -62.30
CA GLY A 61 34.67 -8.88 -62.95
C GLY A 61 35.74 -8.28 -62.03
N ALA A 62 35.60 -8.45 -60.70
CA ALA A 62 36.58 -8.01 -59.70
C ALA A 62 37.74 -9.01 -59.56
N ASP A 63 38.86 -8.55 -58.98
CA ASP A 63 39.98 -9.42 -58.60
C ASP A 63 39.58 -10.28 -57.39
N LEU A 64 39.92 -11.57 -57.43
CA LEU A 64 39.65 -12.50 -56.34
C LEU A 64 40.40 -12.07 -55.08
N SER A 65 39.66 -11.74 -54.02
CA SER A 65 40.18 -11.47 -52.68
C SER A 65 39.70 -12.55 -51.72
N GLN A 66 40.64 -13.36 -51.21
CA GLN A 66 40.31 -14.41 -50.24
C GLN A 66 39.71 -13.81 -48.96
N GLN A 67 40.19 -12.63 -48.54
CA GLN A 67 39.63 -11.91 -47.40
C GLN A 67 38.16 -11.55 -47.63
N GLN A 68 37.80 -11.08 -48.83
CA GLN A 68 36.41 -10.73 -49.14
C GLN A 68 35.50 -11.96 -49.16
N VAL A 69 35.96 -13.09 -49.71
CA VAL A 69 35.21 -14.35 -49.71
C VAL A 69 34.96 -14.84 -48.27
N ASP A 70 35.95 -14.73 -47.39
CA ASP A 70 35.81 -15.08 -45.97
C ASP A 70 34.87 -14.12 -45.20
N GLU A 71 34.83 -12.84 -45.58
CA GLU A 71 33.89 -11.87 -45.04
C GLU A 71 32.46 -12.13 -45.52
N ASP A 72 32.30 -12.51 -46.79
CA ASP A 72 31.01 -12.89 -47.38
C ASP A 72 30.47 -14.18 -46.76
N ARG A 73 31.33 -15.21 -46.56
CA ARG A 73 30.98 -16.42 -45.81
C ARG A 73 30.46 -16.07 -44.42
N ARG A 74 31.20 -15.25 -43.67
CA ARG A 74 30.78 -14.77 -42.34
C ARG A 74 29.54 -13.89 -42.38
N SER A 75 29.24 -13.24 -43.49
CA SER A 75 28.02 -12.47 -43.69
C SER A 75 26.82 -13.40 -43.86
N LEU A 76 26.96 -14.45 -44.67
CA LEU A 76 25.94 -15.49 -44.83
C LEU A 76 25.69 -16.25 -43.52
N GLU A 77 26.73 -16.61 -42.77
CA GLU A 77 26.59 -17.21 -41.44
C GLU A 77 25.80 -16.30 -40.49
N ARG A 78 26.07 -14.98 -40.51
CA ARG A 78 25.33 -13.99 -39.70
C ARG A 78 23.87 -13.80 -40.11
N LEU A 79 23.45 -14.21 -41.29
CA LEU A 79 22.03 -14.24 -41.65
C LEU A 79 21.27 -15.31 -40.84
N GLY A 80 21.98 -16.32 -40.33
CA GLY A 80 21.45 -17.37 -39.45
C GLY A 80 20.51 -18.36 -40.14
N PHE A 81 20.36 -18.32 -41.46
CA PHE A 81 19.52 -19.25 -42.23
C PHE A 81 20.21 -20.57 -42.58
N PHE A 82 21.52 -20.66 -42.39
CA PHE A 82 22.33 -21.79 -42.82
C PHE A 82 23.06 -22.41 -41.63
N HIS A 83 22.90 -23.72 -41.42
CA HIS A 83 23.64 -24.49 -40.43
C HIS A 83 25.12 -24.64 -40.83
N GLU A 84 25.40 -24.64 -42.13
CA GLU A 84 26.76 -24.76 -42.67
C GLU A 84 26.92 -23.89 -43.93
N VAL A 85 28.03 -23.16 -44.01
CA VAL A 85 28.43 -22.37 -45.18
C VAL A 85 29.88 -22.72 -45.51
N THR A 86 30.08 -23.37 -46.66
CA THR A 86 31.42 -23.70 -47.18
C THR A 86 31.70 -22.96 -48.47
N THR A 87 32.95 -22.55 -48.66
CA THR A 87 33.38 -21.78 -49.83
C THR A 87 34.57 -22.44 -50.48
N TYR A 88 34.51 -22.62 -51.79
CA TYR A 88 35.63 -23.13 -52.59
C TYR A 88 35.65 -22.47 -53.97
N VAL A 89 36.81 -22.51 -54.62
CA VAL A 89 37.06 -21.84 -55.90
C VAL A 89 37.34 -22.89 -56.97
N GLU A 90 36.64 -22.80 -58.09
CA GLU A 90 36.81 -23.67 -59.26
C GLU A 90 37.45 -22.88 -60.42
N PRO A 91 38.42 -23.44 -61.17
CA PRO A 91 38.94 -22.82 -62.38
C PRO A 91 37.86 -22.65 -63.45
N ALA A 92 37.81 -21.50 -64.13
CA ALA A 92 36.87 -21.24 -65.23
C ALA A 92 37.57 -20.52 -66.40
N PRO A 93 37.09 -20.65 -67.65
CA PRO A 93 37.70 -19.94 -68.79
C PRO A 93 37.74 -18.43 -68.54
N GLY A 94 38.94 -17.85 -68.50
CA GLY A 94 39.15 -16.41 -68.27
C GLY A 94 39.23 -15.96 -66.80
N GLY A 95 39.20 -16.87 -65.82
CA GLY A 95 39.35 -16.52 -64.41
C GLY A 95 38.98 -17.66 -63.45
N VAL A 96 38.26 -17.33 -62.39
CA VAL A 96 37.77 -18.29 -61.39
C VAL A 96 36.28 -18.15 -61.11
N LYS A 97 35.65 -19.26 -60.73
CA LYS A 97 34.29 -19.31 -60.23
C LYS A 97 34.30 -19.55 -58.72
N VAL A 98 33.69 -18.66 -57.95
CA VAL A 98 33.57 -18.80 -56.49
C VAL A 98 32.26 -19.52 -56.18
N VAL A 99 32.34 -20.65 -55.49
CA VAL A 99 31.17 -21.47 -55.13
C VAL A 99 30.90 -21.33 -53.63
N PHE A 100 29.69 -20.91 -53.29
CA PHE A 100 29.15 -20.89 -51.93
C PHE A 100 28.20 -22.09 -51.78
N ALA A 101 28.64 -23.13 -51.08
CA ALA A 101 27.80 -24.28 -50.76
C ALA A 101 27.19 -24.09 -49.36
N VAL A 102 25.86 -24.04 -49.29
CA VAL A 102 25.09 -23.76 -48.08
C VAL A 102 24.19 -24.94 -47.71
N VAL A 103 24.01 -25.16 -46.42
CA VAL A 103 23.00 -26.09 -45.88
C VAL A 103 21.99 -25.27 -45.09
N GLU A 104 20.78 -25.12 -45.64
CA GLU A 104 19.68 -24.38 -45.01
C GLU A 104 19.20 -25.07 -43.73
N HIS A 105 18.77 -24.27 -42.76
CA HIS A 105 17.97 -24.78 -41.64
C HIS A 105 16.59 -25.26 -42.11
N PRO A 106 15.93 -26.17 -41.35
CA PRO A 106 14.59 -26.64 -41.70
C PRO A 106 13.56 -25.50 -41.69
N LYS A 107 12.51 -25.66 -42.50
CA LYS A 107 11.34 -24.77 -42.45
C LYS A 107 10.58 -24.99 -41.15
N VAL A 108 10.10 -23.91 -40.55
CA VAL A 108 9.27 -23.96 -39.34
C VAL A 108 7.88 -24.44 -39.74
N THR A 109 7.52 -25.67 -39.36
CA THR A 109 6.20 -26.27 -39.62
C THR A 109 5.21 -25.99 -38.51
N ALA A 110 5.69 -25.94 -37.27
CA ALA A 110 4.91 -25.61 -36.08
C ALA A 110 5.80 -24.89 -35.05
N ILE A 111 5.19 -24.02 -34.24
CA ILE A 111 5.85 -23.43 -33.07
C ILE A 111 5.16 -24.00 -31.83
N GLU A 112 5.93 -24.51 -30.88
CA GLU A 112 5.44 -25.07 -29.62
C GLU A 112 6.04 -24.28 -28.46
N ILE A 113 5.22 -23.44 -27.82
CA ILE A 113 5.63 -22.69 -26.63
C ILE A 113 5.12 -23.42 -25.41
N THR A 114 6.00 -23.72 -24.45
CA THR A 114 5.64 -24.44 -23.22
C THR A 114 6.08 -23.68 -21.98
N GLY A 115 5.43 -23.93 -20.85
CA GLY A 115 5.74 -23.30 -19.55
C GLY A 115 5.18 -21.89 -19.36
N ASN A 116 4.46 -21.35 -20.34
CA ASN A 116 3.81 -20.04 -20.28
C ASN A 116 2.45 -20.10 -19.56
N THR A 117 2.44 -20.01 -18.23
CA THR A 117 1.19 -20.02 -17.44
C THR A 117 0.62 -18.63 -17.20
N LYS A 118 1.45 -17.58 -17.24
CA LYS A 118 1.04 -16.21 -16.96
C LYS A 118 0.77 -15.37 -18.20
N VAL A 119 1.46 -15.68 -19.29
CA VAL A 119 1.30 -14.97 -20.57
C VAL A 119 0.65 -15.90 -21.58
N PRO A 120 -0.52 -15.54 -22.15
CA PRO A 120 -1.15 -16.35 -23.19
C PRO A 120 -0.25 -16.51 -24.40
N GLU A 121 -0.22 -17.72 -24.97
CA GLU A 121 0.63 -18.04 -26.13
C GLU A 121 0.40 -17.10 -27.32
N ALA A 122 -0.85 -16.68 -27.54
CA ALA A 122 -1.20 -15.75 -28.61
C ALA A 122 -0.54 -14.37 -28.46
N GLU A 123 -0.20 -13.92 -27.25
CA GLU A 123 0.55 -12.67 -27.05
C GLU A 123 2.03 -12.86 -27.35
N LEU A 124 2.59 -14.01 -27.00
CA LEU A 124 3.98 -14.37 -27.30
C LEU A 124 4.20 -14.45 -28.82
N ARG A 125 3.29 -15.12 -29.54
CA ARG A 125 3.35 -15.22 -31.01
C ARG A 125 3.28 -13.88 -31.72
N LYS A 126 2.59 -12.87 -31.16
CA LYS A 126 2.49 -11.53 -31.77
C LYS A 126 3.79 -10.74 -31.72
N VAL A 127 4.64 -11.01 -30.73
CA VAL A 127 5.92 -10.30 -30.57
C VAL A 127 7.07 -11.01 -31.29
N MET A 128 6.86 -12.25 -31.73
CA MET A 128 7.81 -13.04 -32.49
C MET A 128 7.84 -12.63 -33.97
N LEU A 129 9.05 -12.64 -34.54
CA LEU A 129 9.34 -12.50 -35.96
C LEU A 129 9.17 -13.83 -36.69
N THR A 130 9.52 -14.96 -36.04
CA THR A 130 9.40 -16.30 -36.64
C THR A 130 7.93 -16.67 -36.81
N GLN A 131 7.59 -17.13 -38.01
CA GLN A 131 6.24 -17.57 -38.38
C GLN A 131 6.27 -18.98 -38.98
N GLU A 132 5.17 -19.70 -38.84
CA GLU A 132 4.96 -20.99 -39.49
C GLU A 132 5.01 -20.82 -41.02
N GLY A 133 5.77 -21.69 -41.69
CA GLY A 133 6.05 -21.65 -43.12
C GLY A 133 7.35 -20.94 -43.50
N SER A 134 7.96 -20.16 -42.60
CA SER A 134 9.26 -19.51 -42.84
C SER A 134 10.45 -20.46 -42.66
N VAL A 135 11.59 -20.13 -43.28
CA VAL A 135 12.87 -20.82 -43.02
C VAL A 135 13.38 -20.37 -41.65
N PHE A 136 13.76 -21.32 -40.80
CA PHE A 136 14.31 -21.00 -39.48
C PHE A 136 15.58 -20.15 -39.59
N SER A 137 15.68 -19.14 -38.73
CA SER A 137 16.86 -18.28 -38.61
C SER A 137 17.27 -18.16 -37.15
N GLU A 138 18.52 -18.52 -36.84
CA GLU A 138 19.08 -18.33 -35.50
C GLU A 138 19.05 -16.85 -35.08
N ALA A 139 19.33 -15.93 -36.03
CA ALA A 139 19.29 -14.50 -35.79
C ALA A 139 17.87 -13.97 -35.53
N ALA A 140 16.84 -14.57 -36.13
CA ALA A 140 15.45 -14.26 -35.82
C ALA A 140 15.05 -14.82 -34.44
N LEU A 141 15.46 -16.05 -34.13
CA LEU A 141 15.21 -16.68 -32.83
C LEU A 141 15.78 -15.86 -31.67
N GLU A 142 17.02 -15.35 -31.79
CA GLU A 142 17.60 -14.48 -30.76
C GLU A 142 16.77 -13.22 -30.51
N LYS A 143 16.24 -12.61 -31.57
CA LYS A 143 15.34 -11.44 -31.46
C LYS A 143 14.00 -11.83 -30.85
N ASP A 144 13.47 -12.99 -31.17
CA ASP A 144 12.22 -13.51 -30.62
C ASP A 144 12.35 -13.78 -29.13
N ILE A 145 13.44 -14.43 -28.69
CA ILE A 145 13.75 -14.64 -27.28
C ILE A 145 13.86 -13.29 -26.55
N ALA A 146 14.56 -12.31 -27.12
CA ALA A 146 14.66 -10.98 -26.54
C ALA A 146 13.31 -10.26 -26.44
N ALA A 147 12.44 -10.41 -27.44
CA ALA A 147 11.08 -9.86 -27.46
C ALA A 147 10.18 -10.53 -26.42
N ILE A 148 10.28 -11.86 -26.27
CA ILE A 148 9.59 -12.63 -25.23
C ILE A 148 10.05 -12.16 -23.84
N HIS A 149 11.36 -12.07 -23.58
CA HIS A 149 11.88 -11.58 -22.29
C HIS A 149 11.44 -10.15 -22.00
N LYS A 150 11.35 -9.30 -23.04
CA LYS A 150 10.83 -7.94 -22.90
C LYS A 150 9.36 -7.94 -22.49
N LEU A 151 8.51 -8.72 -23.17
CA LEU A 151 7.09 -8.83 -22.85
C LEU A 151 6.86 -9.30 -21.40
N TYR A 152 7.55 -10.37 -20.98
CA TYR A 152 7.47 -10.86 -19.60
C TYR A 152 7.90 -9.81 -18.57
N ARG A 153 9.00 -9.08 -18.82
CA ARG A 153 9.47 -7.99 -17.94
C ARG A 153 8.46 -6.85 -17.84
N GLU A 154 7.86 -6.44 -18.95
CA GLU A 154 6.81 -5.40 -18.96
C GLU A 154 5.56 -5.82 -18.18
N GLN A 155 5.26 -7.12 -18.17
CA GLN A 155 4.19 -7.70 -17.35
C GLN A 155 4.60 -7.99 -15.90
N GLY A 156 5.84 -7.71 -15.49
CA GLY A 156 6.32 -7.84 -14.10
C GLY A 156 7.05 -9.15 -13.77
N TYR A 157 7.16 -10.07 -14.71
CA TYR A 157 7.80 -11.40 -14.55
C TYR A 157 9.28 -11.34 -14.91
N ALA A 158 10.06 -10.64 -14.08
CA ALA A 158 11.45 -10.29 -14.43
C ALA A 158 12.43 -11.47 -14.48
N LEU A 159 12.08 -12.61 -13.88
CA LEU A 159 12.92 -13.82 -13.86
C LEU A 159 12.54 -14.84 -14.95
N ALA A 160 11.54 -14.53 -15.78
CA ALA A 160 11.15 -15.40 -16.87
C ALA A 160 12.28 -15.50 -17.92
N ARG A 161 12.65 -16.72 -18.29
CA ARG A 161 13.67 -16.99 -19.29
C ARG A 161 13.28 -18.15 -20.18
N VAL A 162 13.77 -18.12 -21.42
CA VAL A 162 13.70 -19.26 -22.34
C VAL A 162 14.83 -20.21 -21.93
N THR A 163 14.55 -21.50 -21.79
CA THR A 163 15.56 -22.49 -21.35
C THR A 163 16.43 -22.95 -22.52
N ASP A 164 17.59 -23.54 -22.19
CA ASP A 164 18.56 -24.01 -23.18
C ASP A 164 18.07 -25.19 -24.04
N GLU A 165 16.88 -25.72 -23.72
CA GLU A 165 16.18 -26.75 -24.50
C GLU A 165 15.47 -26.17 -25.75
N CYS A 166 15.54 -24.86 -25.95
CA CYS A 166 15.01 -24.19 -27.13
C CYS A 166 15.74 -24.65 -28.40
N ALA A 167 15.03 -25.37 -29.27
CA ALA A 167 15.59 -25.95 -30.48
C ALA A 167 14.51 -26.19 -31.54
N ILE A 168 14.93 -26.24 -32.80
CA ILE A 168 14.11 -26.72 -33.91
C ILE A 168 14.36 -28.20 -34.14
N THR A 169 13.29 -29.00 -34.28
CA THR A 169 13.42 -30.42 -34.60
C THR A 169 13.69 -30.64 -36.09
N PRO A 170 14.24 -31.79 -36.52
CA PRO A 170 14.42 -32.10 -37.95
C PRO A 170 13.12 -32.04 -38.76
N GLU A 171 11.98 -32.29 -38.12
CA GLU A 171 10.63 -32.22 -38.71
C GLU A 171 10.10 -30.78 -38.84
N GLY A 172 10.86 -29.78 -38.37
CA GLY A 172 10.53 -28.36 -38.46
C GLY A 172 9.73 -27.79 -37.29
N THR A 173 9.59 -28.51 -36.17
CA THR A 173 8.89 -27.97 -35.00
C THR A 173 9.85 -27.15 -34.14
N LEU A 174 9.59 -25.85 -33.98
CA LEU A 174 10.36 -24.96 -33.10
C LEU A 174 9.82 -25.02 -31.68
N LYS A 175 10.59 -25.58 -30.75
CA LYS A 175 10.24 -25.68 -29.33
C LYS A 175 10.82 -24.50 -28.56
N ILE A 176 9.97 -23.78 -27.83
CA ILE A 176 10.34 -22.63 -27.00
C ILE A 176 9.85 -22.88 -25.56
N PRO A 177 10.62 -23.65 -24.77
CA PRO A 177 10.34 -23.84 -23.35
C PRO A 177 10.66 -22.58 -22.54
N ILE A 178 9.69 -22.11 -21.75
CA ILE A 178 9.80 -20.93 -20.90
C ILE A 178 9.76 -21.34 -19.43
N ALA A 179 10.80 -20.95 -18.68
CA ALA A 179 10.82 -21.01 -17.24
C ALA A 179 10.43 -19.64 -16.67
N GLU A 180 9.22 -19.52 -16.12
CA GLU A 180 8.69 -18.25 -15.60
C GLU A 180 9.31 -17.81 -14.26
N GLY A 181 10.08 -18.68 -13.60
CA GLY A 181 10.73 -18.38 -12.31
C GLY A 181 9.79 -18.62 -11.12
N TRP A 182 9.48 -19.90 -10.85
CA TRP A 182 8.62 -20.27 -9.74
C TRP A 182 9.35 -20.14 -8.40
N ILE A 183 8.69 -19.61 -7.39
CA ILE A 183 9.27 -19.45 -6.06
C ILE A 183 9.28 -20.82 -5.36
N GLU A 184 10.46 -21.38 -5.14
CA GLU A 184 10.63 -22.66 -4.44
C GLU A 184 10.42 -22.49 -2.93
N ALA A 185 11.07 -21.47 -2.36
CA ALA A 185 11.05 -21.19 -0.94
C ALA A 185 11.27 -19.69 -0.68
N ILE A 186 10.88 -19.23 0.51
CA ILE A 186 11.14 -17.89 1.00
C ILE A 186 11.90 -18.01 2.31
N ASN A 187 13.18 -17.62 2.29
CA ASN A 187 14.00 -17.62 3.49
C ASN A 187 14.03 -16.21 4.08
N VAL A 188 14.12 -16.13 5.40
CA VAL A 188 14.17 -14.85 6.10
C VAL A 188 15.43 -14.80 6.96
N HIS A 189 16.21 -13.74 6.80
CA HIS A 189 17.50 -13.56 7.45
C HIS A 189 17.55 -12.25 8.23
N GLY A 190 18.27 -12.26 9.35
CA GLY A 190 18.52 -11.07 10.18
C GLY A 190 17.43 -10.74 11.21
N ASN A 191 16.31 -11.49 11.24
CA ASN A 191 15.25 -11.35 12.24
C ASN A 191 15.64 -12.06 13.56
N LYS A 192 16.12 -11.32 14.56
CA LYS A 192 16.54 -11.87 15.86
C LYS A 192 15.38 -11.92 16.85
N LYS A 193 14.63 -10.83 16.96
CA LYS A 193 13.47 -10.68 17.86
C LYS A 193 12.18 -11.09 17.15
N THR A 194 11.94 -10.53 15.98
CA THR A 194 10.72 -10.72 15.17
C THR A 194 10.66 -12.14 14.65
N LYS A 195 9.54 -12.81 14.85
CA LYS A 195 9.36 -14.18 14.36
C LYS A 195 9.19 -14.18 12.84
N THR A 196 9.80 -15.15 12.16
CA THR A 196 9.73 -15.32 10.69
C THR A 196 8.29 -15.31 10.18
N ARG A 197 7.35 -15.94 10.92
CA ARG A 197 5.91 -15.93 10.58
C ARG A 197 5.29 -14.53 10.47
N ILE A 198 5.85 -13.52 11.14
CA ILE A 198 5.37 -12.13 11.09
C ILE A 198 5.75 -11.47 9.77
N ILE A 199 6.93 -11.80 9.24
CA ILE A 199 7.36 -11.33 7.92
C ILE A 199 6.55 -12.06 6.84
N LEU A 200 6.50 -13.40 6.91
CA LEU A 200 5.79 -14.20 5.92
C LEU A 200 4.28 -13.93 5.83
N ARG A 201 3.60 -13.62 6.94
CA ARG A 201 2.14 -13.33 6.91
C ARG A 201 1.79 -12.01 6.22
N GLU A 202 2.73 -11.07 6.18
CA GLU A 202 2.52 -9.76 5.56
C GLU A 202 2.80 -9.80 4.05
N MET A 203 3.52 -10.84 3.60
CA MET A 203 3.73 -11.13 2.20
C MET A 203 2.51 -11.85 1.62
N GLU A 204 2.09 -11.42 0.43
CA GLU A 204 1.14 -12.18 -0.38
C GLU A 204 1.86 -13.21 -1.26
N THR A 205 3.10 -12.92 -1.64
CA THR A 205 3.99 -13.85 -2.35
C THR A 205 4.24 -15.09 -1.51
N LYS A 206 4.02 -16.28 -2.09
CA LYS A 206 4.18 -17.58 -1.43
C LYS A 206 5.02 -18.54 -2.26
N PRO A 207 5.61 -19.56 -1.61
CA PRO A 207 6.15 -20.71 -2.33
C PRO A 207 5.09 -21.30 -3.28
N GLY A 208 5.48 -21.56 -4.53
CA GLY A 208 4.61 -22.01 -5.61
C GLY A 208 4.02 -20.89 -6.47
N ASP A 209 4.22 -19.62 -6.13
CA ASP A 209 3.86 -18.51 -7.01
C ASP A 209 4.94 -18.29 -8.09
N VAL A 210 4.55 -17.72 -9.23
CA VAL A 210 5.51 -17.20 -10.21
C VAL A 210 6.02 -15.85 -9.70
N PHE A 211 7.33 -15.61 -9.79
CA PHE A 211 7.94 -14.35 -9.38
C PHE A 211 7.31 -13.15 -10.11
N ASP A 212 6.64 -12.26 -9.37
CA ASP A 212 6.10 -10.99 -9.87
C ASP A 212 6.72 -9.82 -9.10
N ALA A 213 7.52 -9.00 -9.80
CA ALA A 213 8.21 -7.84 -9.22
C ALA A 213 7.24 -6.79 -8.67
N ARG A 214 6.05 -6.63 -9.26
CA ARG A 214 5.03 -5.68 -8.80
C ARG A 214 4.42 -6.15 -7.49
N GLN A 215 4.21 -7.46 -7.35
CA GLN A 215 3.72 -8.06 -6.11
C GLN A 215 4.77 -7.96 -5.00
N LEU A 216 6.05 -8.24 -5.30
CA LEU A 216 7.14 -8.06 -4.35
C LEU A 216 7.29 -6.61 -3.89
N GLN A 217 7.07 -5.64 -4.78
CA GLN A 217 7.04 -4.23 -4.38
C GLN A 217 5.92 -3.93 -3.39
N LYS A 218 4.72 -4.51 -3.56
CA LYS A 218 3.62 -4.37 -2.58
C LYS A 218 3.96 -5.03 -1.25
N ASP A 219 4.57 -6.21 -1.29
CA ASP A 219 5.01 -6.93 -0.09
C ASP A 219 6.11 -6.16 0.66
N LEU A 220 7.06 -5.56 -0.06
CA LEU A 220 8.05 -4.62 0.48
C LEU A 220 7.37 -3.45 1.20
N MET A 221 6.36 -2.84 0.58
CA MET A 221 5.62 -1.73 1.22
C MET A 221 4.89 -2.18 2.48
N ARG A 222 4.25 -3.37 2.49
CA ARG A 222 3.60 -3.92 3.69
C ARG A 222 4.60 -4.15 4.82
N LEU A 223 5.75 -4.76 4.50
CA LEU A 223 6.80 -5.02 5.49
C LEU A 223 7.44 -3.74 6.02
N ARG A 224 7.64 -2.72 5.16
CA ARG A 224 8.08 -1.39 5.59
C ARG A 224 7.06 -0.71 6.51
N ASN A 225 5.77 -0.87 6.21
CA ASN A 225 4.69 -0.30 7.02
C ASN A 225 4.55 -0.94 8.42
N LEU A 226 5.14 -2.13 8.65
CA LEU A 226 5.27 -2.66 10.01
C LEU A 226 6.15 -1.79 10.90
N ASP A 227 7.09 -1.06 10.31
CA ASP A 227 8.05 -0.23 11.01
C ASP A 227 8.93 -1.00 12.04
N TYR A 228 9.20 -2.28 11.77
CA TYR A 228 10.09 -3.12 12.61
C TYR A 228 11.54 -3.18 12.12
N PHE A 229 11.78 -2.77 10.87
CA PHE A 229 13.05 -2.93 10.18
C PHE A 229 13.56 -1.58 9.68
N GLU A 230 14.85 -1.34 9.81
CA GLU A 230 15.53 -0.16 9.23
C GLU A 230 16.10 -0.45 7.84
N MET A 231 16.34 -1.72 7.51
CA MET A 231 16.70 -2.17 6.17
C MET A 231 15.88 -3.42 5.82
N LEU A 232 15.41 -3.46 4.58
CA LEU A 232 14.71 -4.60 4.01
C LEU A 232 15.09 -4.72 2.54
N ASP A 233 15.53 -5.92 2.14
CA ASP A 233 15.90 -6.23 0.78
C ASP A 233 15.44 -7.64 0.40
N PHE A 234 15.12 -7.82 -0.88
CA PHE A 234 14.71 -9.09 -1.47
C PHE A 234 15.78 -9.51 -2.47
N GLN A 235 16.41 -10.65 -2.22
CA GLN A 235 17.45 -11.18 -3.09
C GLN A 235 17.02 -12.54 -3.66
N PRO A 236 16.97 -12.68 -4.99
CA PRO A 236 16.91 -13.99 -5.62
C PRO A 236 18.17 -14.79 -5.29
N ALA A 237 17.99 -16.02 -4.82
CA ALA A 237 19.03 -17.00 -4.57
C ALA A 237 18.83 -18.23 -5.47
N ASP A 238 19.91 -18.99 -5.65
CA ASP A 238 19.89 -20.20 -6.48
C ASP A 238 18.92 -21.24 -5.91
N ALA A 239 18.09 -21.80 -6.79
CA ALA A 239 17.14 -22.85 -6.48
C ALA A 239 17.70 -24.25 -6.71
N SER A 240 17.08 -25.25 -6.09
CA SER A 240 17.44 -26.66 -6.25
C SER A 240 17.05 -27.20 -7.62
N GLU A 241 15.96 -26.69 -8.18
CA GLU A 241 15.40 -27.14 -9.46
C GLU A 241 15.53 -26.07 -10.56
N PRO A 242 15.85 -26.48 -11.81
CA PRO A 242 15.86 -25.57 -12.95
C PRO A 242 14.51 -24.85 -13.14
N GLY A 243 14.55 -23.53 -13.33
CA GLY A 243 13.37 -22.71 -13.56
C GLY A 243 12.61 -22.30 -12.29
N LYS A 244 13.13 -22.68 -11.11
CA LYS A 244 12.72 -22.13 -9.82
C LYS A 244 13.71 -21.08 -9.30
N VAL A 245 13.30 -20.35 -8.28
CA VAL A 245 14.11 -19.37 -7.56
C VAL A 245 13.81 -19.44 -6.06
N VAL A 246 14.81 -19.26 -5.22
CA VAL A 246 14.61 -19.06 -3.77
C VAL A 246 14.62 -17.56 -3.50
N LEU A 247 13.69 -17.08 -2.68
CA LEU A 247 13.61 -15.66 -2.33
C LEU A 247 14.16 -15.44 -0.92
N ASP A 248 15.33 -14.82 -0.83
CA ASP A 248 15.92 -14.44 0.45
C ASP A 248 15.45 -13.04 0.86
N VAL A 249 14.77 -12.96 2.00
CA VAL A 249 14.29 -11.73 2.62
C VAL A 249 15.27 -11.32 3.70
N ASN A 250 16.14 -10.36 3.37
CA ASN A 250 17.16 -9.85 4.27
C ASN A 250 16.62 -8.66 5.05
N VAL A 251 16.55 -8.77 6.38
CA VAL A 251 16.08 -7.69 7.25
C VAL A 251 17.13 -7.26 8.27
N ARG A 252 17.11 -5.97 8.62
CA ARG A 252 17.83 -5.43 9.79
C ARG A 252 16.83 -4.82 10.75
N GLU A 253 16.66 -5.45 11.91
CA GLU A 253 15.69 -5.01 12.92
C GLU A 253 16.12 -3.71 13.60
N LYS A 254 15.16 -2.83 13.85
CA LYS A 254 15.36 -1.62 14.67
C LYS A 254 14.63 -1.74 16.01
N LYS A 255 14.87 -0.76 16.90
CA LYS A 255 14.09 -0.65 18.14
C LYS A 255 12.65 -0.28 17.80
N THR A 256 11.70 -1.06 18.32
CA THR A 256 10.25 -0.90 18.09
C THR A 256 9.53 -0.23 19.26
N GLY A 257 10.27 0.05 20.35
CA GLY A 257 9.79 0.79 21.51
C GLY A 257 9.91 2.30 21.34
N THR A 258 8.87 3.01 21.72
CA THR A 258 8.78 4.48 21.70
C THR A 258 8.49 5.01 23.10
N VAL A 259 9.18 6.08 23.47
CA VAL A 259 8.90 6.87 24.68
C VAL A 259 8.57 8.28 24.23
N SER A 260 7.38 8.76 24.59
CA SER A 260 6.92 10.10 24.25
C SER A 260 6.57 10.86 25.52
N VAL A 261 7.07 12.07 25.66
CA VAL A 261 6.69 13.00 26.72
C VAL A 261 6.22 14.27 26.04
N GLY A 262 5.06 14.78 26.44
CA GLY A 262 4.47 15.94 25.79
C GLY A 262 3.58 16.76 26.70
N LEU A 263 3.32 17.98 26.25
CA LEU A 263 2.36 18.91 26.83
C LEU A 263 1.33 19.25 25.75
N GLY A 264 0.06 19.33 26.13
CA GLY A 264 -1.04 19.76 25.28
C GLY A 264 -1.87 20.82 26.00
N TYR A 265 -2.50 21.70 25.22
CA TYR A 265 -3.47 22.66 25.72
C TYR A 265 -4.77 22.50 24.92
N SER A 266 -5.93 22.60 25.58
CA SER A 266 -7.22 22.70 24.89
C SER A 266 -8.18 23.58 25.68
N SER A 267 -9.19 24.14 25.00
CA SER A 267 -10.26 24.91 25.65
C SER A 267 -10.98 24.11 26.75
N ARG A 268 -11.09 22.79 26.60
CA ARG A 268 -11.76 21.88 27.53
C ARG A 268 -10.88 21.44 28.69
N GLU A 269 -9.72 20.87 28.37
CA GLU A 269 -8.85 20.18 29.35
C GLU A 269 -7.75 21.09 29.90
N ARG A 270 -7.62 22.32 29.38
CA ARG A 270 -6.53 23.26 29.70
C ARG A 270 -5.17 22.59 29.49
N LEU A 271 -4.15 22.95 30.28
CA LEU A 271 -2.82 22.38 30.16
C LEU A 271 -2.79 20.94 30.72
N VAL A 272 -2.36 20.01 29.88
CA VAL A 272 -2.21 18.59 30.17
C VAL A 272 -0.80 18.15 29.81
N GLY A 273 -0.11 17.47 30.72
CA GLY A 273 1.09 16.72 30.42
C GLY A 273 0.80 15.23 30.26
N PHE A 274 1.62 14.55 29.46
CA PHE A 274 1.56 13.11 29.32
C PHE A 274 2.94 12.48 29.19
N ALA A 275 3.02 11.22 29.62
CA ALA A 275 4.12 10.31 29.33
C ALA A 275 3.52 9.03 28.72
N ASP A 276 4.09 8.57 27.62
CA ASP A 276 3.66 7.39 26.88
C ASP A 276 4.87 6.48 26.65
N ILE A 277 4.72 5.20 26.96
CA ILE A 277 5.69 4.16 26.65
C ILE A 277 4.95 3.07 25.89
N THR A 278 5.37 2.83 24.67
CA THR A 278 4.73 1.87 23.76
C THR A 278 5.76 0.95 23.13
N GLU A 279 5.47 -0.35 23.03
CA GLU A 279 6.26 -1.34 22.30
C GLU A 279 5.39 -1.94 21.20
N HIS A 280 5.73 -1.68 19.94
CA HIS A 280 4.93 -2.04 18.76
C HIS A 280 5.15 -3.48 18.26
N ASN A 281 6.17 -4.17 18.77
CA ASN A 281 6.48 -5.55 18.42
C ASN A 281 6.84 -6.35 19.68
N PHE A 282 5.92 -6.32 20.65
CA PHE A 282 6.05 -7.03 21.91
C PHE A 282 6.29 -8.51 21.65
N ARG A 283 7.34 -9.05 22.29
CA ARG A 283 7.82 -10.44 22.13
C ARG A 283 8.16 -10.86 20.69
N GLY A 284 8.28 -9.91 19.76
CA GLY A 284 8.58 -10.18 18.35
C GLY A 284 7.42 -10.82 17.57
N VAL A 285 6.18 -10.73 18.07
CA VAL A 285 5.00 -11.35 17.44
C VAL A 285 4.03 -10.34 16.80
N GLY A 286 4.46 -9.09 16.66
CA GLY A 286 3.65 -8.00 16.11
C GLY A 286 2.49 -7.56 17.01
N GLN A 287 2.56 -7.86 18.31
CA GLN A 287 1.63 -7.36 19.32
C GLN A 287 2.12 -6.00 19.82
N GLN A 288 1.18 -5.11 20.14
CA GLN A 288 1.46 -3.82 20.73
C GLN A 288 1.07 -3.80 22.21
N ILE A 289 1.91 -3.21 23.04
CA ILE A 289 1.60 -2.93 24.45
C ILE A 289 1.96 -1.48 24.75
N GLY A 290 1.10 -0.79 25.46
CA GLY A 290 1.26 0.63 25.75
C GLY A 290 0.87 0.95 27.19
N LEU A 291 1.61 1.89 27.79
CA LEU A 291 1.24 2.54 29.03
C LEU A 291 1.29 4.04 28.80
N ARG A 292 0.16 4.70 28.99
CA ARG A 292 0.00 6.15 28.95
C ARG A 292 -0.36 6.65 30.34
N TRP A 293 0.32 7.69 30.78
CA TRP A 293 -0.02 8.46 31.95
C TRP A 293 -0.25 9.92 31.55
N GLU A 294 -1.27 10.55 32.13
CA GLU A 294 -1.57 11.96 31.90
C GLU A 294 -1.88 12.69 33.20
N ALA A 295 -1.50 13.96 33.26
CA ALA A 295 -1.73 14.83 34.41
C ALA A 295 -2.17 16.23 33.95
N GLY A 296 -3.18 16.81 34.60
CA GLY A 296 -3.67 18.18 34.31
C GLY A 296 -3.23 19.21 35.35
N GLN A 297 -2.95 20.45 34.92
CA GLN A 297 -2.36 21.51 35.76
C GLN A 297 -3.27 22.02 36.91
N PHE A 298 -4.59 21.97 36.78
CA PHE A 298 -5.51 22.72 37.66
C PHE A 298 -6.55 21.88 38.42
N THR A 299 -6.53 20.55 38.31
CA THR A 299 -7.70 19.72 38.67
C THR A 299 -7.39 18.47 39.48
N ASN A 300 -6.17 18.32 40.04
CA ASN A 300 -5.71 17.08 40.71
C ASN A 300 -5.95 15.81 39.83
N ARG A 301 -5.98 16.04 38.51
CA ARG A 301 -6.39 15.12 37.46
C ARG A 301 -5.19 14.28 37.07
N SER A 302 -5.25 12.99 37.39
CA SER A 302 -4.33 11.99 36.87
C SER A 302 -5.11 10.87 36.20
N GLY A 303 -4.69 10.55 34.98
CA GLY A 303 -5.22 9.45 34.21
C GLY A 303 -4.14 8.46 33.88
N TYR A 304 -4.52 7.21 33.71
CA TYR A 304 -3.65 6.18 33.17
C TYR A 304 -4.42 5.28 32.24
N GLU A 305 -3.74 4.79 31.21
CA GLU A 305 -4.26 3.82 30.27
C GLU A 305 -3.19 2.76 29.99
N PHE A 306 -3.55 1.52 30.25
CA PHE A 306 -2.84 0.36 29.73
C PHE A 306 -3.57 -0.11 28.46
N SER A 307 -2.83 -0.36 27.39
CA SER A 307 -3.36 -0.89 26.15
C SER A 307 -2.57 -2.11 25.68
N PHE A 308 -3.29 -3.06 25.10
CA PHE A 308 -2.73 -4.19 24.38
C PHE A 308 -3.47 -4.36 23.06
N ALA A 309 -2.76 -4.65 21.97
CA ALA A 309 -3.36 -4.97 20.69
C ALA A 309 -2.64 -6.11 19.98
N ASP A 310 -3.42 -7.04 19.43
CA ASP A 310 -2.96 -8.05 18.49
C ASP A 310 -3.63 -7.81 17.14
N PRO A 311 -2.95 -7.24 16.12
CA PRO A 311 -3.54 -6.96 14.82
C PRO A 311 -3.97 -8.22 14.04
N TRP A 312 -3.45 -9.39 14.44
CA TRP A 312 -3.67 -10.67 13.76
C TRP A 312 -4.07 -11.78 14.74
N MET A 313 -5.11 -11.53 15.54
CA MET A 313 -5.66 -12.49 16.47
C MET A 313 -5.98 -13.81 15.74
N LEU A 314 -5.52 -14.92 16.32
CA LEU A 314 -5.67 -16.29 15.78
C LEU A 314 -5.11 -16.44 14.35
N GLY A 315 -4.12 -15.63 13.96
CA GLY A 315 -3.45 -15.70 12.65
C GLY A 315 -4.27 -15.18 11.48
N LYS A 316 -5.46 -14.62 11.72
CA LYS A 316 -6.31 -13.99 10.70
C LYS A 316 -6.12 -12.48 10.76
N ARG A 317 -6.43 -11.74 9.68
CA ARG A 317 -6.48 -10.26 9.67
C ARG A 317 -7.65 -9.75 10.53
N THR A 318 -7.71 -10.15 11.78
CA THR A 318 -8.70 -9.74 12.78
C THR A 318 -7.92 -9.16 13.95
N SER A 319 -8.15 -7.90 14.28
CA SER A 319 -7.50 -7.26 15.41
C SER A 319 -8.25 -7.58 16.71
N LEU A 320 -7.51 -7.82 17.78
CA LEU A 320 -7.98 -7.78 19.16
C LEU A 320 -7.34 -6.60 19.87
N GLY A 321 -8.12 -5.81 20.58
CA GLY A 321 -7.66 -4.74 21.46
C GLY A 321 -8.16 -4.98 22.87
N PHE A 322 -7.35 -4.63 23.85
CA PHE A 322 -7.69 -4.60 25.27
C PHE A 322 -7.20 -3.29 25.87
N GLN A 323 -8.03 -2.64 26.66
CA GLN A 323 -7.69 -1.40 27.35
C GLN A 323 -8.15 -1.48 28.81
N LEU A 324 -7.31 -0.98 29.72
CA LEU A 324 -7.66 -0.71 31.10
C LEU A 324 -7.33 0.75 31.37
N TYR A 325 -8.31 1.54 31.77
CA TYR A 325 -8.13 2.98 31.91
C TYR A 325 -8.79 3.55 33.17
N ASN A 326 -8.22 4.67 33.60
CA ASN A 326 -8.81 5.61 34.53
C ASN A 326 -8.61 6.99 33.93
N ARG A 327 -9.71 7.64 33.53
CA ARG A 327 -9.69 8.97 32.92
C ARG A 327 -10.66 9.87 33.64
N THR A 328 -10.31 11.15 33.70
CA THR A 328 -11.17 12.19 34.27
C THR A 328 -11.31 13.31 33.25
N THR A 329 -12.55 13.66 32.94
CA THR A 329 -12.91 14.70 31.97
C THR A 329 -13.69 15.81 32.66
N ASN A 330 -13.40 17.05 32.30
CA ASN A 330 -14.18 18.20 32.78
C ASN A 330 -15.40 18.38 31.89
N ARG A 331 -16.59 18.51 32.51
CA ARG A 331 -17.82 18.84 31.80
C ARG A 331 -18.56 19.98 32.47
N PRO A 332 -19.22 20.85 31.71
CA PRO A 332 -20.23 21.72 32.28
C PRO A 332 -21.44 20.88 32.68
N LEU A 333 -22.06 21.24 33.80
CA LEU A 333 -23.38 20.78 34.19
C LEU A 333 -24.32 21.97 34.08
N LEU A 334 -25.07 22.02 32.97
CA LEU A 334 -26.10 23.00 32.68
C LEU A 334 -27.46 22.31 32.75
N SER A 335 -28.23 22.55 33.81
CA SER A 335 -29.52 21.88 34.03
C SER A 335 -30.51 22.78 34.75
N ASN A 336 -31.76 22.78 34.29
CA ASN A 336 -32.87 23.42 35.00
C ASN A 336 -33.62 22.36 35.82
N VAL A 337 -33.72 22.57 37.13
CA VAL A 337 -34.38 21.66 38.05
C VAL A 337 -35.57 22.36 38.70
N VAL A 338 -36.71 21.67 38.78
CA VAL A 338 -37.91 22.21 39.44
C VAL A 338 -37.93 21.73 40.88
N LEU A 339 -37.82 22.65 41.84
CA LEU A 339 -37.93 22.39 43.28
C LEU A 339 -38.92 23.36 43.89
N ASN A 340 -39.83 22.86 44.73
CA ASN A 340 -40.81 23.70 45.44
C ASN A 340 -41.58 24.66 44.50
N ASN A 341 -41.94 24.18 43.30
CA ASN A 341 -42.58 24.98 42.23
C ASN A 341 -41.75 26.17 41.69
N ALA A 342 -40.45 26.24 41.99
CA ALA A 342 -39.50 27.17 41.39
C ALA A 342 -38.51 26.43 40.47
N VAL A 343 -38.16 27.05 39.35
CA VAL A 343 -37.09 26.56 38.47
C VAL A 343 -35.77 27.12 38.99
N GLN A 344 -34.86 26.24 39.38
CA GLN A 344 -33.48 26.57 39.73
C GLN A 344 -32.55 26.15 38.59
N GLU A 345 -31.64 27.04 38.21
CA GLU A 345 -30.65 26.79 37.16
C GLU A 345 -29.33 26.37 37.80
N ILE A 346 -28.87 25.16 37.46
CA ILE A 346 -27.53 24.67 37.79
C ILE A 346 -26.61 25.05 36.63
N ASN A 347 -25.58 25.83 36.93
CA ASN A 347 -24.52 26.18 35.99
C ASN A 347 -23.16 26.06 36.68
N THR A 348 -22.56 24.87 36.59
CA THR A 348 -21.27 24.60 37.24
C THR A 348 -20.41 23.64 36.40
N TRP A 349 -19.21 23.34 36.88
CA TRP A 349 -18.32 22.34 36.29
C TRP A 349 -18.22 21.11 37.17
N VAL A 350 -18.20 19.94 36.54
CA VAL A 350 -18.11 18.64 37.21
C VAL A 350 -17.00 17.80 36.59
N PHE A 351 -16.39 16.97 37.42
CA PHE A 351 -15.47 15.93 36.99
C PHE A 351 -16.25 14.66 36.68
N GLU A 352 -16.17 14.20 35.44
CA GLU A 352 -16.60 12.85 35.05
C GLU A 352 -15.38 11.92 35.11
N ARG A 353 -15.34 11.04 36.11
CA ARG A 353 -14.32 10.00 36.21
C ARG A 353 -14.85 8.70 35.65
N ARG A 354 -14.09 8.08 34.74
CA ARG A 354 -14.35 6.74 34.21
C ARG A 354 -13.20 5.84 34.52
N LYS A 355 -13.47 4.79 35.29
CA LYS A 355 -12.56 3.67 35.48
C LYS A 355 -13.17 2.45 34.82
N GLY A 356 -12.49 1.88 33.84
CA GLY A 356 -13.10 0.84 33.03
C GLY A 356 -12.12 -0.04 32.31
N LEU A 357 -12.71 -1.06 31.67
CA LEU A 357 -12.03 -1.96 30.77
C LEU A 357 -12.75 -1.95 29.42
N GLY A 358 -11.98 -2.10 28.36
CA GLY A 358 -12.47 -2.21 26.98
C GLY A 358 -11.85 -3.43 26.28
N VAL A 359 -12.66 -4.11 25.48
CA VAL A 359 -12.22 -5.16 24.55
C VAL A 359 -12.76 -4.79 23.18
N SER A 360 -11.90 -4.75 22.16
CA SER A 360 -12.29 -4.43 20.79
C SER A 360 -11.89 -5.57 19.86
N VAL A 361 -12.82 -6.00 19.00
CA VAL A 361 -12.53 -6.94 17.91
C VAL A 361 -12.81 -6.26 16.59
N GLY A 362 -11.82 -6.19 15.71
CA GLY A 362 -11.91 -5.48 14.44
C GLY A 362 -11.59 -6.39 13.26
N LYS A 363 -12.37 -6.33 12.18
CA LYS A 363 -12.14 -7.10 10.97
C LYS A 363 -12.26 -6.21 9.72
N PRO A 364 -11.30 -6.25 8.78
CA PRO A 364 -11.45 -5.62 7.48
C PRO A 364 -12.53 -6.37 6.68
N ALA A 365 -13.43 -5.61 6.07
CA ALA A 365 -14.51 -6.10 5.20
C ALA A 365 -14.32 -5.66 3.73
N GLY A 366 -13.14 -5.11 3.42
CA GLY A 366 -12.73 -4.61 2.11
C GLY A 366 -11.47 -3.77 2.26
N GLU A 367 -11.01 -3.16 1.18
CA GLU A 367 -9.82 -2.29 1.18
C GLU A 367 -9.99 -1.06 2.09
N PHE A 368 -11.19 -0.47 2.07
CA PHE A 368 -11.49 0.79 2.78
C PHE A 368 -12.45 0.61 3.96
N THR A 369 -12.95 -0.60 4.22
CA THR A 369 -14.04 -0.85 5.17
C THR A 369 -13.59 -1.74 6.31
N ARG A 370 -13.91 -1.35 7.55
CA ARG A 370 -13.65 -2.12 8.76
C ARG A 370 -14.92 -2.22 9.61
N LEU A 371 -15.16 -3.41 10.15
CA LEU A 371 -16.18 -3.66 11.15
C LEU A 371 -15.51 -3.83 12.52
N LEU A 372 -16.06 -3.20 13.55
CA LEU A 372 -15.57 -3.27 14.92
C LEU A 372 -16.70 -3.66 15.88
N LEU A 373 -16.39 -4.53 16.82
CA LEU A 373 -17.21 -4.84 17.98
C LEU A 373 -16.44 -4.41 19.23
N ASP A 374 -16.94 -3.38 19.92
CA ASP A 374 -16.34 -2.84 21.14
C ASP A 374 -17.21 -3.23 22.34
N LEU A 375 -16.64 -3.96 23.29
CA LEU A 375 -17.25 -4.28 24.58
C LEU A 375 -16.57 -3.42 25.65
N ARG A 376 -17.34 -2.76 26.51
CA ARG A 376 -16.78 -1.99 27.64
C ARG A 376 -17.57 -2.18 28.92
N SER A 377 -16.89 -2.00 30.04
CA SER A 377 -17.48 -1.87 31.37
C SER A 377 -16.81 -0.70 32.08
N ASP A 378 -17.57 0.38 32.28
CA ASP A 378 -17.13 1.62 32.92
C ASP A 378 -17.84 1.81 34.26
N ASP A 379 -17.10 1.97 35.34
CA ASP A 379 -17.61 2.62 36.56
C ASP A 379 -17.49 4.14 36.36
N VAL A 380 -18.65 4.81 36.24
CA VAL A 380 -18.75 6.26 36.03
C VAL A 380 -19.10 6.93 37.36
N LEU A 381 -18.27 7.89 37.76
CA LEU A 381 -18.44 8.68 38.98
C LEU A 381 -18.30 10.16 38.68
N TYR A 382 -19.21 10.95 39.24
CA TYR A 382 -19.18 12.39 39.14
C TYR A 382 -18.78 13.04 40.46
N SER A 383 -18.01 14.13 40.36
CA SER A 383 -17.73 14.99 41.52
C SER A 383 -17.70 16.46 41.13
N THR A 384 -17.93 17.32 42.11
CA THR A 384 -17.93 18.78 41.95
C THR A 384 -16.50 19.30 41.80
N VAL A 385 -16.31 20.34 40.97
CA VAL A 385 -15.02 21.04 40.88
C VAL A 385 -14.92 22.05 42.04
N PRO A 386 -13.90 21.96 42.92
CA PRO A 386 -13.73 22.91 44.03
C PRO A 386 -13.66 24.37 43.53
N GLY A 387 -14.42 25.27 44.18
CA GLY A 387 -14.40 26.72 43.90
C GLY A 387 -15.32 27.20 42.77
N TYR A 388 -16.18 26.35 42.21
CA TYR A 388 -17.18 26.69 41.16
C TYR A 388 -18.63 26.59 41.63
N LEU A 389 -18.88 26.46 42.94
CA LEU A 389 -20.22 26.41 43.53
C LEU A 389 -20.42 27.66 44.39
N ASP A 390 -21.34 28.54 43.99
CA ASP A 390 -21.84 29.62 44.84
C ASP A 390 -23.09 29.11 45.59
N ALA A 391 -23.17 29.40 46.88
CA ALA A 391 -24.28 29.12 47.81
C ALA A 391 -24.57 27.64 48.22
N ASP A 392 -24.86 27.46 49.52
CA ASP A 392 -25.09 26.16 50.18
C ASP A 392 -26.30 25.36 49.63
N GLN A 393 -27.26 26.00 48.95
CA GLN A 393 -28.43 25.30 48.39
C GLN A 393 -28.15 24.65 47.03
N ASP A 394 -27.34 25.28 46.16
CA ASP A 394 -27.02 24.78 44.83
C ASP A 394 -26.07 23.57 44.89
N ALA A 395 -25.24 23.50 45.94
CA ALA A 395 -24.31 22.39 46.18
C ALA A 395 -25.05 21.07 46.45
N ALA A 396 -26.07 21.08 47.33
CA ALA A 396 -26.83 19.87 47.69
C ALA A 396 -27.61 19.30 46.48
N LEU A 397 -28.19 20.19 45.67
CA LEU A 397 -28.93 19.80 44.48
C LEU A 397 -28.01 19.25 43.38
N THR A 398 -26.88 19.93 43.15
CA THR A 398 -25.83 19.47 42.24
C THR A 398 -25.36 18.09 42.65
N GLU A 399 -25.05 17.88 43.92
CA GLU A 399 -24.60 16.59 44.43
C GLU A 399 -25.66 15.50 44.22
N GLN A 400 -26.94 15.82 44.42
CA GLN A 400 -28.04 14.88 44.15
C GLN A 400 -28.11 14.47 42.67
N VAL A 401 -28.00 15.43 41.75
CA VAL A 401 -27.99 15.17 40.29
C VAL A 401 -26.79 14.29 39.89
N LEU A 402 -25.62 14.56 40.47
CA LEU A 402 -24.41 13.79 40.21
C LEU A 402 -24.54 12.35 40.71
N ARG A 403 -24.98 12.14 41.97
CA ARG A 403 -25.22 10.81 42.53
C ARG A 403 -26.25 10.00 41.75
N LEU A 404 -27.27 10.66 41.18
CA LEU A 404 -28.24 10.01 40.31
C LEU A 404 -27.65 9.61 38.95
N SER A 405 -26.56 10.24 38.53
CA SER A 405 -25.86 9.98 37.26
C SER A 405 -24.72 8.97 37.41
N ASP A 406 -24.34 8.62 38.63
CA ASP A 406 -23.31 7.62 38.91
C ASP A 406 -23.78 6.20 38.58
N GLY A 407 -22.82 5.34 38.27
CA GLY A 407 -23.06 3.91 38.16
C GLY A 407 -22.26 3.23 37.06
N ARG A 408 -22.48 1.93 36.94
CA ARG A 408 -21.76 1.10 35.97
C ARG A 408 -22.46 1.10 34.62
N VAL A 409 -21.72 1.38 33.55
CA VAL A 409 -22.15 1.23 32.16
C VAL A 409 -21.41 0.03 31.57
N THR A 410 -22.14 -1.06 31.30
CA THR A 410 -21.62 -2.19 30.51
C THR A 410 -22.32 -2.21 29.16
N SER A 411 -21.56 -2.15 28.06
CA SER A 411 -22.12 -1.99 26.73
C SER A 411 -21.38 -2.76 25.65
N ALA A 412 -22.10 -3.09 24.58
CA ALA A 412 -21.56 -3.60 23.33
C ALA A 412 -21.88 -2.63 22.19
N THR A 413 -20.87 -2.24 21.43
CA THR A 413 -20.98 -1.33 20.29
C THR A 413 -20.54 -2.03 19.02
N LEU A 414 -21.43 -2.12 18.03
CA LEU A 414 -21.08 -2.51 16.67
C LEU A 414 -20.85 -1.24 15.84
N ARG A 415 -19.68 -1.14 15.21
CA ARG A 415 -19.30 0.01 14.38
C ARG A 415 -18.83 -0.42 13.00
N GLY A 416 -19.43 0.17 11.97
CA GLY A 416 -18.90 0.13 10.61
C GLY A 416 -18.16 1.43 10.29
N VAL A 417 -16.93 1.32 9.77
CA VAL A 417 -16.13 2.46 9.30
C VAL A 417 -15.73 2.24 7.86
N ARG A 418 -15.93 3.25 7.01
CA ARG A 418 -15.36 3.31 5.66
C ARG A 418 -14.50 4.56 5.53
N ASP A 419 -13.21 4.39 5.27
CA ASP A 419 -12.25 5.49 5.13
C ASP A 419 -11.58 5.43 3.76
N THR A 420 -11.77 6.48 2.97
CA THR A 420 -11.27 6.65 1.61
C THR A 420 -10.47 7.95 1.47
N ARG A 421 -10.08 8.55 2.60
CA ARG A 421 -9.31 9.79 2.63
C ARG A 421 -7.92 9.54 2.06
N ASP A 422 -7.42 10.54 1.33
CA ASP A 422 -6.05 10.51 0.79
C ASP A 422 -4.99 10.59 1.89
N LEU A 423 -5.24 11.44 2.89
CA LEU A 423 -4.39 11.60 4.07
C LEU A 423 -5.25 11.44 5.33
N ALA A 424 -4.75 10.70 6.32
CA ALA A 424 -5.50 10.47 7.57
C ALA A 424 -5.56 11.71 8.48
N ILE A 425 -4.48 12.52 8.47
CA ILE A 425 -4.34 13.70 9.34
C ILE A 425 -4.99 14.92 8.67
N ASN A 426 -4.49 15.38 7.51
CA ASN A 426 -5.01 16.55 6.81
C ASN A 426 -5.55 16.16 5.40
N PRO A 427 -6.78 15.66 5.30
CA PRO A 427 -7.33 15.16 4.03
C PRO A 427 -7.63 16.29 3.06
N HIS A 428 -7.33 16.07 1.78
CA HIS A 428 -7.73 16.98 0.69
C HIS A 428 -8.87 16.43 -0.15
N ARG A 429 -9.05 15.10 -0.18
CA ARG A 429 -10.11 14.42 -0.94
C ARG A 429 -10.56 13.15 -0.25
N GLY A 430 -11.70 12.63 -0.69
CA GLY A 430 -12.25 11.36 -0.20
C GLY A 430 -13.28 11.56 0.91
N SER A 431 -13.54 10.49 1.66
CA SER A 431 -14.60 10.45 2.67
C SER A 431 -14.27 9.54 3.85
N PHE A 432 -14.80 9.89 5.02
CA PHE A 432 -14.82 9.07 6.22
C PHE A 432 -16.26 8.90 6.69
N TYR A 433 -16.76 7.67 6.74
CA TYR A 433 -18.12 7.36 7.19
C TYR A 433 -18.05 6.39 8.37
N SER A 434 -18.70 6.73 9.48
CA SER A 434 -18.87 5.86 10.64
C SER A 434 -20.34 5.75 11.01
N VAL A 435 -20.80 4.52 11.19
CA VAL A 435 -22.11 4.21 11.76
C VAL A 435 -21.90 3.27 12.95
N SER A 436 -22.49 3.61 14.09
CA SER A 436 -22.35 2.83 15.32
C SER A 436 -23.71 2.56 15.97
N THR A 437 -23.91 1.34 16.45
CA THR A 437 -25.05 0.97 17.30
C THR A 437 -24.49 0.42 18.61
N GLU A 438 -24.91 1.01 19.73
CA GLU A 438 -24.49 0.64 21.07
C GLU A 438 -25.69 0.17 21.89
N LEU A 439 -25.52 -0.93 22.61
CA LEU A 439 -26.50 -1.49 23.52
C LEU A 439 -25.85 -1.66 24.90
N ALA A 440 -26.48 -1.12 25.94
CA ALA A 440 -26.01 -1.18 27.31
C ALA A 440 -27.05 -1.79 28.25
N GLY A 441 -26.59 -2.43 29.31
CA GLY A 441 -27.46 -3.07 30.31
C GLY A 441 -28.01 -4.42 29.88
N GLY A 442 -29.17 -4.79 30.44
CA GLY A 442 -29.83 -6.07 30.17
C GLY A 442 -28.93 -7.27 30.48
N PRO A 443 -28.66 -8.18 29.52
CA PRO A 443 -27.81 -9.34 29.74
C PRO A 443 -26.34 -9.00 30.01
N LEU A 444 -25.90 -7.77 29.66
CA LEU A 444 -24.54 -7.29 29.95
C LEU A 444 -24.39 -6.78 31.39
N GLY A 445 -25.50 -6.58 32.11
CA GLY A 445 -25.51 -6.00 33.46
C GLY A 445 -25.13 -4.51 33.50
N GLY A 446 -24.86 -4.01 34.70
CA GLY A 446 -24.63 -2.58 34.94
C GLY A 446 -25.88 -1.85 35.47
N THR A 447 -25.69 -0.60 35.88
CA THR A 447 -26.74 0.24 36.47
C THR A 447 -27.70 0.80 35.43
N TRP A 448 -27.20 0.99 34.20
CA TRP A 448 -27.88 1.71 33.12
C TRP A 448 -28.28 0.77 31.98
N SER A 449 -29.42 1.03 31.35
CA SER A 449 -29.91 0.24 30.22
C SER A 449 -30.46 1.13 29.12
N PHE A 450 -29.73 1.17 28.01
CA PHE A 450 -30.01 2.07 26.89
C PHE A 450 -29.55 1.49 25.56
N GLY A 451 -30.08 2.07 24.47
CA GLY A 451 -29.58 1.88 23.12
C GLY A 451 -29.19 3.22 22.51
N LYS A 452 -28.09 3.26 21.75
CA LYS A 452 -27.58 4.45 21.03
C LYS A 452 -27.31 4.12 19.58
N VAL A 453 -27.65 5.03 18.68
CA VAL A 453 -27.22 4.98 17.27
C VAL A 453 -26.53 6.29 16.94
N GLY A 454 -25.34 6.20 16.34
CA GLY A 454 -24.54 7.35 15.94
C GLY A 454 -24.10 7.24 14.48
N VAL A 455 -24.08 8.39 13.81
CA VAL A 455 -23.61 8.55 12.44
C VAL A 455 -22.63 9.73 12.39
N ASP A 456 -21.46 9.55 11.79
CA ASP A 456 -20.47 10.60 11.50
C ASP A 456 -20.01 10.44 10.05
N LEU A 457 -20.43 11.36 9.19
CA LEU A 457 -20.12 11.37 7.77
C LEU A 457 -19.27 12.59 7.45
N ARG A 458 -18.11 12.38 6.83
CA ARG A 458 -17.18 13.44 6.45
C ARG A 458 -16.82 13.30 4.98
N ARG A 459 -16.80 14.42 4.25
CA ARG A 459 -16.48 14.46 2.83
C ARG A 459 -15.63 15.68 2.50
N TYR A 460 -14.56 15.47 1.73
CA TYR A 460 -13.59 16.49 1.37
C TYR A 460 -13.56 16.66 -0.15
N PHE A 461 -13.76 17.89 -0.60
CA PHE A 461 -13.80 18.26 -1.99
C PHE A 461 -12.61 19.17 -2.30
N PRO A 462 -11.64 18.74 -3.12
CA PRO A 462 -10.55 19.60 -3.55
C PRO A 462 -11.11 20.68 -4.49
N ILE A 463 -10.76 21.94 -4.23
CA ILE A 463 -11.18 23.10 -5.03
C ILE A 463 -9.97 23.66 -5.77
N GLY A 464 -10.09 23.83 -7.09
CA GLY A 464 -9.00 24.34 -7.94
C GLY A 464 -7.88 23.34 -8.21
N LYS A 465 -6.82 23.79 -8.90
CA LYS A 465 -5.64 22.96 -9.22
C LYS A 465 -4.61 23.02 -8.10
N ALA A 466 -4.19 21.87 -7.59
CA ALA A 466 -3.02 21.78 -6.72
C ALA A 466 -1.73 22.09 -7.49
N LYS A 467 -0.70 22.56 -6.77
CA LYS A 467 0.68 22.49 -7.24
C LYS A 467 1.11 21.01 -7.37
N PRO A 468 2.15 20.70 -8.18
CA PRO A 468 2.65 19.33 -8.34
C PRO A 468 3.05 18.64 -7.03
N ASP A 469 3.46 19.43 -6.02
CA ASP A 469 3.82 18.98 -4.67
C ASP A 469 2.62 18.82 -3.71
N GLY A 470 1.40 19.15 -4.17
CA GLY A 470 0.17 19.10 -3.36
C GLY A 470 0.00 20.24 -2.35
N SER A 471 0.97 21.15 -2.20
CA SER A 471 1.06 22.08 -1.06
C SER A 471 0.03 23.24 -1.06
N ASN A 472 -0.69 23.45 -2.16
CA ASN A 472 -1.62 24.57 -2.33
C ASN A 472 -3.08 24.14 -2.62
N GLN A 473 -3.47 22.93 -2.24
CA GLN A 473 -4.82 22.45 -2.48
C GLN A 473 -5.83 23.12 -1.51
N MET A 474 -6.72 23.95 -2.05
CA MET A 474 -7.89 24.42 -1.30
C MET A 474 -8.88 23.26 -1.13
N VAL A 475 -9.61 23.23 -0.01
CA VAL A 475 -10.51 22.12 0.31
C VAL A 475 -11.81 22.65 0.90
N LEU A 476 -12.94 22.20 0.38
CA LEU A 476 -14.23 22.28 1.05
C LEU A 476 -14.46 20.96 1.81
N ALA A 477 -14.47 21.01 3.14
CA ALA A 477 -14.76 19.87 3.99
C ALA A 477 -16.17 20.00 4.58
N THR A 478 -16.91 18.89 4.59
CA THR A 478 -18.29 18.81 5.12
C THR A 478 -18.39 17.64 6.09
N ARG A 479 -19.12 17.84 7.18
CA ARG A 479 -19.34 16.85 8.24
C ARG A 479 -20.79 16.88 8.69
N LEU A 480 -21.41 15.71 8.72
CA LEU A 480 -22.73 15.49 9.28
C LEU A 480 -22.59 14.51 10.45
N MET A 481 -23.02 14.93 11.63
CA MET A 481 -23.20 14.03 12.76
C MET A 481 -24.67 13.96 13.15
N ALA A 482 -25.18 12.76 13.38
CA ALA A 482 -26.53 12.54 13.87
C ALA A 482 -26.54 11.43 14.90
N GLY A 483 -27.39 11.56 15.91
CA GLY A 483 -27.46 10.60 16.99
C GLY A 483 -28.84 10.53 17.63
N ALA A 484 -29.23 9.33 18.06
CA ALA A 484 -30.45 9.12 18.81
C ALA A 484 -30.24 7.99 19.82
N SER A 485 -30.80 8.17 21.01
CA SER A 485 -30.75 7.20 22.08
C SER A 485 -32.12 6.95 22.71
N VAL A 486 -32.25 5.76 23.30
CA VAL A 486 -33.46 5.27 23.97
C VAL A 486 -33.07 4.56 25.26
N GLY A 487 -34.01 4.46 26.21
CA GLY A 487 -33.76 3.85 27.52
C GLY A 487 -33.17 4.84 28.54
N LYS A 488 -32.77 4.31 29.69
CA LYS A 488 -32.24 5.08 30.82
C LYS A 488 -30.71 5.07 30.74
N MET A 489 -30.11 6.25 30.59
CA MET A 489 -28.66 6.43 30.50
C MET A 489 -28.18 7.51 31.47
N PRO A 490 -26.92 7.45 31.93
CA PRO A 490 -26.36 8.53 32.72
C PRO A 490 -26.05 9.72 31.83
N LEU A 491 -25.85 10.89 32.45
CA LEU A 491 -25.45 12.13 31.76
C LEU A 491 -24.20 11.92 30.88
N SER A 492 -23.31 11.01 31.27
CA SER A 492 -22.03 10.77 30.60
C SER A 492 -22.21 10.16 29.20
N GLU A 493 -23.38 9.59 28.93
CA GLU A 493 -23.73 8.93 27.68
C GLU A 493 -24.62 9.78 26.77
N HIS A 494 -24.98 11.00 27.20
CA HIS A 494 -25.62 11.98 26.33
C HIS A 494 -24.73 12.32 25.13
N TYR A 495 -25.36 12.82 24.08
CA TYR A 495 -24.66 13.50 23.01
C TYR A 495 -24.36 14.93 23.44
N TRP A 496 -23.16 15.40 23.16
CA TRP A 496 -22.67 16.73 23.56
C TRP A 496 -22.24 17.51 22.32
N LEU A 497 -22.69 18.76 22.21
CA LEU A 497 -22.29 19.71 21.18
C LEU A 497 -21.89 21.05 21.81
N GLY A 498 -20.95 21.73 21.17
CA GLY A 498 -20.33 22.96 21.66
C GLY A 498 -18.81 22.81 21.75
N GLY A 499 -18.08 23.91 21.55
CA GLY A 499 -16.63 23.94 21.67
C GLY A 499 -15.86 23.73 20.37
N ALA A 500 -14.56 23.45 20.51
CA ALA A 500 -13.62 23.38 19.39
C ALA A 500 -13.94 22.25 18.38
N GLU A 501 -14.51 21.13 18.84
CA GLU A 501 -14.62 19.90 18.03
C GLU A 501 -15.99 19.66 17.38
N THR A 502 -16.97 20.52 17.67
CA THR A 502 -18.34 20.35 17.15
C THR A 502 -18.94 21.67 16.69
N LEU A 503 -19.55 22.43 17.60
CA LEU A 503 -20.26 23.68 17.32
C LEU A 503 -19.43 24.86 17.83
N ARG A 504 -18.53 25.36 16.97
CA ARG A 504 -17.59 26.43 17.31
C ARG A 504 -18.36 27.74 17.49
N GLY A 505 -17.96 28.55 18.46
CA GLY A 505 -18.69 29.77 18.86
C GLY A 505 -19.58 29.62 20.09
N TYR A 506 -19.82 28.38 20.52
CA TYR A 506 -20.48 28.03 21.78
C TYR A 506 -19.47 27.51 22.81
N ARG A 507 -19.84 27.44 24.09
CA ARG A 507 -18.98 26.87 25.14
C ARG A 507 -18.76 25.37 24.90
N GLU A 508 -17.67 24.83 25.43
CA GLU A 508 -17.39 23.39 25.40
C GLU A 508 -18.56 22.61 26.00
N ASP A 509 -19.09 21.62 25.28
CA ASP A 509 -20.16 20.73 25.74
C ASP A 509 -21.44 21.48 26.26
N GLU A 510 -21.74 22.67 25.73
CA GLU A 510 -22.86 23.53 26.15
C GLU A 510 -24.24 22.89 25.93
N PHE A 511 -24.42 22.15 24.85
CA PHE A 511 -25.69 21.51 24.52
C PHE A 511 -25.57 20.00 24.67
N ASN A 512 -26.51 19.39 25.39
CA ASN A 512 -26.53 17.96 25.57
C ASN A 512 -27.93 17.36 25.49
N GLY A 513 -28.00 16.08 25.11
CA GLY A 513 -29.26 15.36 25.11
C GLY A 513 -29.17 13.94 24.55
N THR A 514 -30.32 13.30 24.47
CA THR A 514 -30.48 11.94 23.93
C THR A 514 -30.57 11.91 22.41
N ARG A 515 -30.67 13.08 21.77
CA ARG A 515 -30.65 13.23 20.32
C ARG A 515 -29.70 14.36 19.95
N MET A 516 -29.08 14.27 18.78
CA MET A 516 -28.26 15.34 18.24
C MET A 516 -28.31 15.37 16.73
N LEU A 517 -28.09 16.56 16.18
CA LEU A 517 -27.80 16.79 14.78
C LEU A 517 -26.77 17.92 14.69
N LEU A 518 -25.73 17.72 13.89
CA LEU A 518 -24.72 18.72 13.59
C LEU A 518 -24.37 18.64 12.11
N LEU A 519 -24.45 19.78 11.42
CA LEU A 519 -23.84 20.01 10.13
C LEU A 519 -22.68 20.98 10.33
N SER A 520 -21.51 20.65 9.81
CA SER A 520 -20.33 21.52 9.84
C SER A 520 -19.70 21.57 8.45
N THR A 521 -19.37 22.77 7.99
CA THR A 521 -18.70 23.01 6.72
C THR A 521 -17.49 23.89 6.94
N GLU A 522 -16.37 23.53 6.33
CA GLU A 522 -15.12 24.29 6.37
C GLU A 522 -14.60 24.54 4.96
N PHE A 523 -14.21 25.78 4.68
CA PHE A 523 -13.39 26.10 3.52
C PHE A 523 -11.97 26.41 3.97
N ARG A 524 -11.03 25.60 3.49
CA ARG A 524 -9.63 25.57 3.90
C ARG A 524 -8.75 26.16 2.80
N VAL A 525 -7.93 27.13 3.18
CA VAL A 525 -7.02 27.83 2.28
C VAL A 525 -5.59 27.66 2.79
N PRO A 526 -4.71 26.96 2.08
CA PRO A 526 -3.29 26.92 2.43
C PRO A 526 -2.68 28.32 2.27
N LEU A 527 -1.97 28.80 3.30
CA LEU A 527 -1.28 30.10 3.34
C LEU A 527 0.25 29.93 3.29
N GLY A 528 0.72 28.72 3.00
CA GLY A 528 2.11 28.30 3.03
C GLY A 528 2.20 26.78 3.17
N THR A 529 3.39 26.26 3.49
CA THR A 529 3.61 24.81 3.68
C THR A 529 3.04 24.27 5.00
N SER A 530 3.01 25.10 6.03
CA SER A 530 2.62 24.70 7.39
C SER A 530 1.49 25.54 7.97
N LEU A 531 0.99 26.54 7.23
CA LEU A 531 -0.06 27.44 7.69
C LEU A 531 -1.31 27.29 6.82
N GLN A 532 -2.48 27.20 7.45
CA GLN A 532 -3.76 27.12 6.76
C GLN A 532 -4.77 28.07 7.40
N GLY A 533 -5.40 28.90 6.58
CA GLY A 533 -6.56 29.71 6.94
C GLY A 533 -7.85 28.94 6.71
N VAL A 534 -8.86 29.24 7.50
CA VAL A 534 -10.12 28.50 7.55
C VAL A 534 -11.27 29.47 7.70
N THR A 535 -12.33 29.24 6.93
CA THR A 535 -13.66 29.78 7.23
C THR A 535 -14.57 28.61 7.50
N PHE A 536 -15.50 28.74 8.45
CA PHE A 536 -16.40 27.65 8.79
C PHE A 536 -17.81 28.12 9.09
N PHE A 537 -18.75 27.20 8.90
CA PHE A 537 -20.14 27.32 9.29
C PHE A 537 -20.57 26.03 9.99
N ASP A 538 -21.05 26.16 11.22
CA ASP A 538 -21.57 25.07 12.03
C ASP A 538 -23.05 25.30 12.32
N TYR A 539 -23.85 24.24 12.30
CA TYR A 539 -25.27 24.31 12.58
C TYR A 539 -25.74 23.03 13.26
N GLY A 540 -26.08 23.10 14.54
CA GLY A 540 -26.40 21.91 15.30
C GLY A 540 -26.98 22.16 16.67
N TYR A 541 -27.54 21.12 17.26
CA TYR A 541 -28.08 21.13 18.61
C TYR A 541 -28.18 19.70 19.16
N ALA A 542 -28.14 19.56 20.47
CA ALA A 542 -28.42 18.32 21.16
C ALA A 542 -29.61 18.55 22.10
N TRP A 543 -30.58 17.65 22.07
CA TRP A 543 -31.87 17.86 22.73
C TRP A 543 -32.43 16.57 23.36
N PRO A 544 -33.36 16.71 24.33
CA PRO A 544 -33.99 15.55 24.99
C PRO A 544 -35.01 14.84 24.09
N ARG A 545 -35.27 13.56 24.36
CA ARG A 545 -36.11 12.67 23.52
C ARG A 545 -37.56 13.13 23.37
N ASN A 546 -38.09 13.85 24.36
CA ASN A 546 -39.47 14.36 24.36
C ASN A 546 -39.67 15.54 23.38
N GLN A 547 -38.60 16.12 22.86
CA GLN A 547 -38.66 17.15 21.83
C GLN A 547 -38.45 16.52 20.43
N GLY A 548 -39.32 16.89 19.48
CA GLY A 548 -39.18 16.52 18.07
C GLY A 548 -38.07 17.31 17.38
N LEU A 549 -37.57 16.84 16.23
CA LEU A 549 -36.60 17.61 15.44
C LEU A 549 -37.26 18.87 14.89
N ARG A 550 -36.77 20.03 15.31
CA ARG A 550 -37.18 21.34 14.80
C ARG A 550 -35.94 22.04 14.26
N LEU A 551 -35.83 22.13 12.93
CA LEU A 551 -34.64 22.71 12.29
C LEU A 551 -34.38 24.15 12.78
N GLY A 552 -35.42 24.94 13.03
CA GLY A 552 -35.28 26.31 13.55
C GLY A 552 -34.69 26.43 14.97
N GLU A 553 -34.64 25.34 15.76
CA GLU A 553 -34.05 25.34 17.11
C GLU A 553 -32.55 25.01 17.10
N LEU A 554 -32.02 24.56 15.95
CA LEU A 554 -30.59 24.32 15.76
C LEU A 554 -29.82 25.63 15.90
N LYS A 555 -28.63 25.53 16.48
CA LYS A 555 -27.80 26.69 16.84
C LYS A 555 -26.78 26.94 15.72
N PRO A 556 -26.82 28.09 15.03
CA PRO A 556 -25.87 28.42 13.98
C PRO A 556 -24.62 29.08 14.56
N ALA A 557 -23.50 28.85 13.91
CA ALA A 557 -22.29 29.60 14.12
C ALA A 557 -21.46 29.73 12.85
N VAL A 558 -20.75 30.86 12.73
CA VAL A 558 -19.83 31.14 11.63
C VAL A 558 -18.53 31.64 12.21
N GLY A 559 -17.40 31.35 11.57
CA GLY A 559 -16.13 31.81 12.09
C GLY A 559 -14.95 31.66 11.17
N LEU A 560 -13.80 32.06 11.73
CA LEU A 560 -12.49 32.02 11.09
C LEU A 560 -11.55 31.16 11.93
N GLY A 561 -10.63 30.48 11.28
CA GLY A 561 -9.64 29.64 11.93
C GLY A 561 -8.26 29.79 11.32
N LEU A 562 -7.25 29.61 12.17
CA LEU A 562 -5.86 29.50 11.76
C LEU A 562 -5.32 28.16 12.23
N ARG A 563 -4.57 27.47 11.35
CA ARG A 563 -3.99 26.16 11.64
C ARG A 563 -2.52 26.14 11.34
N VAL A 564 -1.75 25.60 12.29
CA VAL A 564 -0.34 25.27 12.09
C VAL A 564 -0.22 23.77 11.96
N ILE A 565 0.12 23.28 10.75
CA ILE A 565 0.27 21.85 10.47
C ILE A 565 1.60 21.38 11.04
N THR A 566 1.53 20.49 12.04
CA THR A 566 2.71 19.85 12.63
C THR A 566 2.68 18.33 12.36
N PRO A 567 3.81 17.61 12.50
CA PRO A 567 3.82 16.15 12.40
C PRO A 567 2.88 15.43 13.38
N LEU A 568 2.54 16.07 14.51
CA LEU A 568 1.63 15.54 15.52
C LEU A 568 0.15 15.85 15.22
N GLY A 569 -0.14 16.58 14.15
CA GLY A 569 -1.45 17.11 13.80
C GLY A 569 -1.48 18.65 13.77
N PRO A 570 -2.59 19.25 13.33
CA PRO A 570 -2.71 20.71 13.31
C PRO A 570 -2.91 21.25 14.72
N LEU A 571 -2.26 22.36 15.01
CA LEU A 571 -2.65 23.25 16.10
C LEU A 571 -3.71 24.20 15.56
N ARG A 572 -4.85 24.32 16.23
CA ARG A 572 -5.99 25.11 15.75
C ARG A 572 -6.32 26.23 16.71
N LEU A 573 -6.48 27.41 16.13
CA LEU A 573 -7.07 28.56 16.79
C LEU A 573 -8.29 28.99 15.96
N ASP A 574 -9.48 28.73 16.48
CA ASP A 574 -10.74 29.04 15.82
C ASP A 574 -11.46 30.15 16.61
N TYR A 575 -11.98 31.16 15.91
CA TYR A 575 -12.85 32.18 16.48
C TYR A 575 -14.23 32.07 15.83
N GLY A 576 -15.22 31.63 16.60
CA GLY A 576 -16.60 31.43 16.14
C GLY A 576 -17.57 32.43 16.76
N PHE A 577 -18.52 32.89 15.97
CA PHE A 577 -19.66 33.70 16.41
C PHE A 577 -20.93 32.85 16.37
N GLY A 578 -21.52 32.61 17.54
CA GLY A 578 -22.84 32.00 17.70
C GLY A 578 -23.89 33.01 18.16
N ALA A 579 -25.07 32.51 18.56
CA ALA A 579 -26.15 33.34 19.10
C ALA A 579 -25.74 34.11 20.39
N ASP A 580 -24.83 33.54 21.18
CA ASP A 580 -24.39 34.11 22.46
C ASP A 580 -23.12 34.97 22.33
N GLY A 581 -22.73 35.33 21.10
CA GLY A 581 -21.57 36.15 20.78
C GLY A 581 -20.36 35.37 20.27
N GLY A 582 -19.20 36.04 20.27
CA GLY A 582 -17.94 35.51 19.74
C GLY A 582 -17.09 34.79 20.79
N ARG A 583 -16.48 33.65 20.42
CA ARG A 583 -15.63 32.84 21.30
C ARG A 583 -14.42 32.27 20.57
N SER A 584 -13.28 32.26 21.26
CA SER A 584 -12.05 31.60 20.82
C SER A 584 -11.98 30.16 21.30
N HIS A 585 -11.47 29.28 20.45
CA HIS A 585 -11.28 27.87 20.69
C HIS A 585 -9.87 27.45 20.32
N PHE A 586 -9.21 26.70 21.20
CA PHE A 586 -7.91 26.10 20.93
C PHE A 586 -7.99 24.59 21.06
N SER A 587 -7.49 23.88 20.05
CA SER A 587 -7.36 22.42 20.10
C SER A 587 -6.20 21.92 19.23
N ILE A 588 -5.84 20.65 19.47
CA ILE A 588 -4.83 19.91 18.70
C ILE A 588 -5.56 18.77 17.98
N GLY A 589 -5.31 18.60 16.68
CA GLY A 589 -6.03 17.63 15.84
C GLY A 589 -7.13 18.28 14.98
N HIS A 590 -7.78 17.53 14.10
CA HIS A 590 -8.81 18.06 13.19
C HIS A 590 -10.24 17.79 13.68
N VAL A 591 -11.18 18.73 13.48
CA VAL A 591 -12.64 18.49 13.62
C VAL A 591 -13.13 17.46 12.60
N PHE A 592 -12.53 17.47 11.40
CA PHE A 592 -12.93 16.63 10.28
C PHE A 592 -11.85 15.61 9.97
#